data_AF-A0A382YJW1-F1
#
_entry.id   AF-A0A382YJW1-F1
#
_cell.length_a   1.000
_cell.length_b   1.000
_cell.length_c   1.000
_cell.angle_alpha   90.00
_cell.angle_beta   90.00
_cell.angle_gamma   90.00
#
_symmetry.space_group_name_H-M   'P 1'
#
loop_
_entity.id
_entity.type
_entity.pdbx_description
1 polymer ?
#
loop_
_entity_poly.entity_id
_entity_poly.type
_entity_poly.pdbx_seq_one_letter_code
_entity_poly.pdbx_strand_id
1 'polypeptide(L)'
;FAKTEVTYHTNNLKSKTDAQKKADDRLKKGDEAKKKAEGMPIAEKKKALDDALAEKKKNEDAYNKLKADYDAEVKQFPELDKVAKTAETAAAKAKTDAAKPIADLAAKDKDAAAKKTAAVAAKKALDDTLAKQQKPAETKLAAAKKATTDTTTAKTTADKTLTTAKAATANAQKAFDAADKAAKEAEANAKKIAGDAKKKKEEKDAAAKAATDKRTLANTAKSKLTQEQAKETTAQTAATTTATKLTQAQAAQKVAETALATA
;
A
#
# COMPACT_ATOMS: atom_id res chain seq x y z
N PHE A 1 -8.98 -53.28 13.22
CA PHE A 1 -8.59 -54.50 12.49
C PHE A 1 -7.57 -55.29 13.30
N ALA A 2 -6.32 -54.83 13.47
CA ALA A 2 -5.28 -55.51 14.25
C ALA A 2 -5.71 -55.89 15.70
N LYS A 3 -6.28 -54.94 16.46
CA LYS A 3 -6.81 -55.20 17.81
C LYS A 3 -7.93 -56.25 17.86
N THR A 4 -8.73 -56.33 16.80
CA THR A 4 -9.84 -57.29 16.67
C THR A 4 -9.30 -58.70 16.42
N GLU A 5 -8.26 -58.85 15.60
CA GLU A 5 -7.62 -60.14 15.33
C GLU A 5 -6.82 -60.68 16.52
N VAL A 6 -6.06 -59.82 17.23
CA VAL A 6 -5.35 -60.25 18.46
C VAL A 6 -6.32 -60.73 19.53
N THR A 7 -7.46 -60.04 19.66
CA THR A 7 -8.54 -60.46 20.57
C THR A 7 -9.12 -61.82 20.15
N TYR A 8 -9.32 -62.03 18.85
CA TYR A 8 -9.79 -63.31 18.31
C TYR A 8 -8.82 -64.46 18.61
N HIS A 9 -7.53 -64.32 18.32
CA HIS A 9 -6.55 -65.38 18.58
C HIS A 9 -6.36 -65.65 20.08
N THR A 10 -6.42 -64.62 20.93
CA THR A 10 -6.38 -64.78 22.39
C THR A 10 -7.56 -65.63 22.87
N ASN A 11 -8.76 -65.34 22.39
CA ASN A 11 -9.97 -66.09 22.73
C ASN A 11 -9.95 -67.52 22.16
N ASN A 12 -9.43 -67.70 20.95
CA ASN A 12 -9.24 -69.00 20.32
C ASN A 12 -8.27 -69.88 21.11
N LEU A 13 -7.14 -69.33 21.55
CA LEU A 13 -6.15 -70.05 22.34
C LEU A 13 -6.71 -70.49 23.70
N LYS A 14 -7.53 -69.63 24.33
CA LYS A 14 -8.26 -69.97 25.56
C LYS A 14 -9.22 -71.14 25.34
N SER A 15 -10.00 -71.12 24.26
CA SER A 15 -10.92 -72.20 23.90
C SER A 15 -10.19 -73.53 23.62
N LYS A 16 -9.08 -73.49 22.88
CA LYS A 16 -8.25 -74.68 22.60
C LYS A 16 -7.61 -75.25 23.88
N THR A 17 -7.19 -74.40 24.81
CA THR A 17 -6.68 -74.82 26.14
C THR A 17 -7.73 -75.63 26.91
N ASP A 18 -8.97 -75.16 26.93
CA ASP A 18 -10.06 -75.84 27.62
C ASP A 18 -10.44 -77.16 26.94
N ALA A 19 -10.37 -77.22 25.60
CA ALA A 19 -10.55 -78.45 24.85
C ALA A 19 -9.46 -79.49 25.15
N GLN A 20 -8.20 -79.07 25.27
CA GLN A 20 -7.08 -79.95 25.59
C GLN A 20 -7.25 -80.60 26.96
N LYS A 21 -7.61 -79.82 27.98
CA LYS A 21 -7.93 -80.35 29.32
C LYS A 21 -9.02 -81.43 29.27
N LYS A 22 -10.07 -81.22 28.48
CA LYS A 22 -11.14 -82.21 28.32
C LYS A 22 -10.66 -83.48 27.60
N ALA A 23 -9.73 -83.38 26.68
CA ALA A 23 -9.14 -84.52 25.99
C ALA A 23 -8.21 -85.33 26.91
N ASP A 24 -7.40 -84.66 27.74
CA ASP A 24 -6.60 -85.30 28.80
C ASP A 24 -7.47 -86.16 29.73
N ASP A 25 -8.61 -85.63 30.17
CA ASP A 25 -9.54 -86.34 31.04
C ASP A 25 -10.18 -87.56 30.37
N ARG A 26 -10.43 -87.50 29.05
CA ARG A 26 -10.94 -88.65 28.27
C ARG A 26 -9.89 -89.75 28.14
N LEU A 27 -8.64 -89.39 27.92
CA LEU A 27 -7.54 -90.34 27.84
C LEU A 27 -7.38 -91.12 29.15
N LYS A 28 -7.39 -90.42 30.30
CA LYS A 28 -7.36 -91.05 31.64
C LYS A 28 -8.52 -92.04 31.85
N LYS A 29 -9.74 -91.66 31.45
CA LYS A 29 -10.90 -92.56 31.53
C LYS A 29 -10.78 -93.78 30.62
N GLY A 30 -10.19 -93.62 29.44
CA GLY A 30 -9.87 -94.73 28.53
C GLY A 30 -8.89 -95.72 29.16
N ASP A 31 -7.85 -95.23 29.83
CA ASP A 31 -6.89 -96.06 30.56
C ASP A 31 -7.54 -96.83 31.72
N GLU A 32 -8.43 -96.18 32.48
CA GLU A 32 -9.20 -96.84 33.54
C GLU A 32 -10.13 -97.92 32.99
N ALA A 33 -10.79 -97.66 31.85
CA ALA A 33 -11.67 -98.63 31.18
C ALA A 33 -10.90 -99.86 30.69
N LYS A 34 -9.71 -99.66 30.11
CA LYS A 34 -8.79 -100.76 29.77
C LYS A 34 -8.43 -101.60 30.99
N LYS A 35 -8.02 -100.95 32.09
CA LYS A 35 -7.64 -101.63 33.33
C LYS A 35 -8.80 -102.46 33.93
N LYS A 36 -10.04 -101.96 33.83
CA LYS A 36 -11.24 -102.71 34.23
C LYS A 36 -11.51 -103.91 33.32
N ALA A 37 -11.32 -103.77 32.02
CA ALA A 37 -11.52 -104.85 31.06
C ALA A 37 -10.53 -106.03 31.26
N GLU A 38 -9.31 -105.75 31.70
CA GLU A 38 -8.30 -106.78 32.00
C GLU A 38 -8.69 -107.71 33.18
N GLY A 39 -9.62 -107.28 34.06
CA GLY A 39 -10.07 -108.01 35.24
C GLY A 39 -11.34 -108.87 35.08
N MET A 40 -11.94 -108.95 33.88
CA MET A 40 -13.19 -109.69 33.64
C MET A 40 -12.99 -111.21 33.40
N PRO A 41 -13.98 -112.08 33.70
CA PRO A 41 -13.93 -113.53 33.43
C PRO A 41 -13.82 -113.88 31.94
N ILE A 42 -13.21 -115.05 31.64
CA ILE A 42 -12.61 -115.42 30.34
C ILE A 42 -13.57 -115.29 29.13
N ALA A 43 -14.88 -115.54 29.29
CA ALA A 43 -15.84 -115.53 28.18
C ALA A 43 -16.22 -114.11 27.68
N GLU A 44 -16.10 -113.07 28.51
CA GLU A 44 -16.47 -111.68 28.16
C GLU A 44 -15.24 -110.78 27.92
N LYS A 45 -14.06 -111.23 28.38
CA LYS A 45 -12.81 -110.48 28.41
C LYS A 45 -12.32 -110.00 27.03
N LYS A 46 -12.43 -110.83 25.99
CA LYS A 46 -11.83 -110.52 24.68
C LYS A 46 -12.47 -109.30 24.00
N LYS A 47 -13.81 -109.27 23.92
CA LYS A 47 -14.54 -108.18 23.26
C LYS A 47 -14.39 -106.85 24.02
N ALA A 48 -14.46 -106.88 25.36
CA ALA A 48 -14.32 -105.69 26.17
C ALA A 48 -12.91 -105.08 26.10
N LEU A 49 -11.87 -105.91 25.97
CA LEU A 49 -10.49 -105.45 25.81
C LEU A 49 -10.25 -104.85 24.41
N ASP A 50 -10.77 -105.49 23.37
CA ASP A 50 -10.68 -105.01 21.98
C ASP A 50 -11.39 -103.63 21.84
N ASP A 51 -12.60 -103.49 22.40
CA ASP A 51 -13.36 -102.22 22.39
C ASP A 51 -12.65 -101.11 23.20
N ALA A 52 -12.09 -101.44 24.37
CA ALA A 52 -11.36 -100.47 25.21
C ALA A 52 -10.05 -100.01 24.58
N LEU A 53 -9.34 -100.89 23.88
CA LEU A 53 -8.11 -100.54 23.15
C LEU A 53 -8.40 -99.65 21.93
N ALA A 54 -9.47 -99.93 21.19
CA ALA A 54 -9.90 -99.09 20.07
C ALA A 54 -10.30 -97.69 20.54
N GLU A 55 -11.06 -97.59 21.63
CA GLU A 55 -11.49 -96.31 22.22
C GLU A 55 -10.31 -95.54 22.82
N LYS A 56 -9.36 -96.22 23.47
CA LYS A 56 -8.11 -95.59 23.93
C LYS A 56 -7.32 -95.00 22.76
N LYS A 57 -7.12 -95.78 21.69
CA LYS A 57 -6.36 -95.33 20.51
C LYS A 57 -7.00 -94.10 19.86
N LYS A 58 -8.34 -94.12 19.72
CA LYS A 58 -9.10 -92.97 19.21
C LYS A 58 -8.96 -91.72 20.09
N ASN A 59 -8.96 -91.88 21.42
CA ASN A 59 -8.79 -90.77 22.36
C ASN A 59 -7.35 -90.23 22.37
N GLU A 60 -6.35 -91.10 22.20
CA GLU A 60 -4.94 -90.73 22.08
C GLU A 60 -4.65 -89.96 20.77
N ASP A 61 -5.19 -90.44 19.65
CA ASP A 61 -5.09 -89.76 18.35
C ASP A 61 -5.76 -88.37 18.38
N ALA A 62 -6.93 -88.26 19.04
CA ALA A 62 -7.62 -86.99 19.23
C ALA A 62 -6.85 -86.02 20.13
N TYR A 63 -6.22 -86.51 21.20
CA TYR A 63 -5.39 -85.72 22.10
C TYR A 63 -4.16 -85.16 21.37
N ASN A 64 -3.43 -86.03 20.66
CA ASN A 64 -2.22 -85.64 19.94
C ASN A 64 -2.50 -84.60 18.86
N LYS A 65 -3.62 -84.76 18.14
CA LYS A 65 -4.07 -83.76 17.16
C LYS A 65 -4.39 -82.41 17.83
N LEU A 66 -5.09 -82.42 18.96
CA LEU A 66 -5.46 -81.20 19.67
C LEU A 66 -4.24 -80.49 20.27
N LYS A 67 -3.26 -81.24 20.78
CA LYS A 67 -1.99 -80.72 21.25
C LYS A 67 -1.20 -80.05 20.13
N ALA A 68 -1.12 -80.70 18.97
CA ALA A 68 -0.46 -80.12 17.78
C ALA A 68 -1.17 -78.84 17.31
N ASP A 69 -2.51 -78.84 17.27
CA ASP A 69 -3.32 -77.67 16.89
C ASP A 69 -3.22 -76.52 17.90
N TYR A 70 -2.94 -76.81 19.18
CA TYR A 70 -2.66 -75.81 20.22
C TYR A 70 -1.23 -75.26 20.09
N ASP A 71 -0.22 -76.12 19.99
CA ASP A 71 1.19 -75.70 19.88
C ASP A 71 1.46 -74.85 18.63
N ALA A 72 0.80 -75.18 17.52
CA ALA A 72 0.85 -74.38 16.30
C ALA A 72 0.29 -72.97 16.52
N GLU A 73 -0.83 -72.84 17.23
CA GLU A 73 -1.46 -71.55 17.54
C GLU A 73 -0.63 -70.74 18.56
N VAL A 74 -0.11 -71.40 19.61
CA VAL A 74 0.79 -70.77 20.61
C VAL A 74 2.02 -70.19 19.94
N LYS A 75 2.59 -70.89 18.96
CA LYS A 75 3.78 -70.42 18.23
C LYS A 75 3.45 -69.26 17.29
N GLN A 76 2.25 -69.23 16.72
CA GLN A 76 1.83 -68.21 15.77
C GLN A 76 1.43 -66.89 16.45
N PHE A 77 0.89 -66.95 17.67
CA PHE A 77 0.37 -65.78 18.38
C PHE A 77 1.40 -64.65 18.61
N PRO A 78 2.64 -64.91 19.10
CA PRO A 78 3.64 -63.86 19.30
C PRO A 78 4.06 -63.14 18.01
N GLU A 79 4.13 -63.88 16.90
CA GLU A 79 4.45 -63.30 15.59
C GLU A 79 3.33 -62.38 15.11
N LEU A 80 2.07 -62.79 15.27
CA LEU A 80 0.91 -61.97 14.94
C LEU A 80 0.79 -60.72 15.83
N ASP A 81 1.05 -60.84 17.13
CA ASP A 81 1.07 -59.71 18.07
C ASP A 81 2.17 -58.69 17.71
N LYS A 82 3.35 -59.17 17.30
CA LYS A 82 4.45 -58.31 16.85
C LYS A 82 4.10 -57.56 15.55
N VAL A 83 3.48 -58.25 14.59
CA VAL A 83 2.98 -57.64 13.35
C VAL A 83 1.90 -56.59 13.64
N ALA A 84 0.96 -56.89 14.54
CA ALA A 84 -0.09 -55.97 14.97
C ALA A 84 0.49 -54.69 15.60
N LYS A 85 1.44 -54.81 16.53
CA LYS A 85 2.11 -53.65 17.17
C LYS A 85 2.90 -52.79 16.17
N THR A 86 3.54 -53.43 15.19
CA THR A 86 4.25 -52.73 14.12
C THR A 86 3.28 -51.96 13.22
N ALA A 87 2.15 -52.58 12.87
CA ALA A 87 1.09 -51.94 12.09
C ALA A 87 0.42 -50.79 12.84
N GLU A 88 0.17 -50.93 14.15
CA GLU A 88 -0.36 -49.84 14.99
C GLU A 88 0.59 -48.64 15.04
N THR A 89 1.90 -48.91 15.18
CA THR A 89 2.93 -47.85 15.16
C THR A 89 3.01 -47.15 13.80
N ALA A 90 2.96 -47.92 12.70
CA ALA A 90 2.96 -47.38 11.35
C ALA A 90 1.70 -46.53 11.07
N ALA A 91 0.52 -46.99 11.51
CA ALA A 91 -0.73 -46.26 11.38
C ALA A 91 -0.74 -44.96 12.22
N ALA A 92 -0.22 -45.01 13.45
CA ALA A 92 -0.06 -43.83 14.30
C ALA A 92 0.90 -42.82 13.65
N LYS A 93 2.04 -43.28 13.12
CA LYS A 93 2.98 -42.44 12.39
C LYS A 93 2.36 -41.82 11.13
N ALA A 94 1.65 -42.61 10.33
CA ALA A 94 0.96 -42.13 9.13
C ALA A 94 -0.10 -41.06 9.46
N LYS A 95 -0.81 -41.22 10.58
CA LYS A 95 -1.78 -40.22 11.07
C LYS A 95 -1.09 -38.90 11.45
N THR A 96 0.08 -38.96 12.11
CA THR A 96 0.86 -37.78 12.46
C THR A 96 1.46 -37.11 11.21
N ASP A 97 2.03 -37.88 10.29
CA ASP A 97 2.62 -37.37 9.05
C ASP A 97 1.56 -36.68 8.16
N ALA A 98 0.34 -37.22 8.10
CA ALA A 98 -0.77 -36.63 7.35
C ALA A 98 -1.30 -35.32 7.97
N ALA A 99 -1.13 -35.11 9.28
CA ALA A 99 -1.54 -33.86 9.95
C ALA A 99 -0.59 -32.69 9.66
N LYS A 100 0.69 -32.98 9.41
CA LYS A 100 1.73 -31.96 9.15
C LYS A 100 1.44 -31.07 7.93
N PRO A 101 1.12 -31.58 6.71
CA PRO A 101 0.84 -30.73 5.56
C PRO A 101 -0.43 -29.87 5.73
N ILE A 102 -1.42 -30.33 6.50
CA ILE A 102 -2.63 -29.55 6.81
C ILE A 102 -2.27 -28.34 7.68
N ALA A 103 -1.43 -28.55 8.71
CA ALA A 103 -0.95 -27.46 9.54
C ALA A 103 -0.06 -26.47 8.75
N ASP A 104 0.82 -26.97 7.89
CA ASP A 104 1.69 -26.15 7.03
C ASP A 104 0.84 -25.31 6.03
N LEU A 105 -0.22 -25.87 5.45
CA LEU A 105 -1.14 -25.13 4.57
C LEU A 105 -1.92 -24.05 5.33
N ALA A 106 -2.49 -24.38 6.50
CA ALA A 106 -3.21 -23.41 7.32
C ALA A 106 -2.30 -22.25 7.78
N ALA A 107 -1.02 -22.53 8.06
CA ALA A 107 -0.03 -21.49 8.37
C ALA A 107 0.25 -20.60 7.14
N LYS A 108 0.41 -21.20 5.95
CA LYS A 108 0.60 -20.46 4.69
C LYS A 108 -0.60 -19.60 4.32
N ASP A 109 -1.82 -20.09 4.53
CA ASP A 109 -3.04 -19.31 4.27
C ASP A 109 -3.16 -18.11 5.21
N LYS A 110 -2.83 -18.30 6.50
CA LYS A 110 -2.75 -17.18 7.47
C LYS A 110 -1.69 -16.15 7.06
N ASP A 111 -0.51 -16.59 6.66
CA ASP A 111 0.57 -15.72 6.19
C ASP A 111 0.16 -14.96 4.92
N ALA A 112 -0.47 -15.62 3.96
CA ALA A 112 -0.99 -15.00 2.74
C ALA A 112 -2.07 -13.95 3.05
N ALA A 113 -3.00 -14.25 3.97
CA ALA A 113 -4.01 -13.30 4.42
C ALA A 113 -3.38 -12.07 5.11
N ALA A 114 -2.38 -12.29 5.97
CA ALA A 114 -1.64 -11.21 6.63
C ALA A 114 -0.91 -10.31 5.61
N LYS A 115 -0.23 -10.91 4.62
CA LYS A 115 0.44 -10.18 3.53
C LYS A 115 -0.53 -9.38 2.67
N LYS A 116 -1.71 -9.93 2.37
CA LYS A 116 -2.76 -9.20 1.63
C LYS A 116 -3.26 -7.99 2.40
N THR A 117 -3.50 -8.12 3.70
CA THR A 117 -3.87 -7.00 4.58
C THR A 117 -2.79 -5.93 4.64
N ALA A 118 -1.52 -6.34 4.79
CA ALA A 118 -0.38 -5.42 4.78
C ALA A 118 -0.26 -4.66 3.45
N ALA A 119 -0.45 -5.33 2.30
CA ALA A 119 -0.43 -4.71 0.99
C ALA A 119 -1.56 -3.70 0.79
N VAL A 120 -2.79 -4.02 1.27
CA VAL A 120 -3.92 -3.07 1.25
C VAL A 120 -3.63 -1.85 2.12
N ALA A 121 -3.09 -2.05 3.33
CA ALA A 121 -2.71 -0.96 4.22
C ALA A 121 -1.61 -0.08 3.61
N ALA A 122 -0.59 -0.68 3.00
CA ALA A 122 0.49 0.04 2.31
C ALA A 122 -0.05 0.85 1.11
N LYS A 123 -0.93 0.27 0.30
CA LYS A 123 -1.59 0.98 -0.80
C LYS A 123 -2.41 2.17 -0.30
N LYS A 124 -3.20 1.97 0.75
CA LYS A 124 -3.96 3.05 1.38
C LYS A 124 -3.05 4.17 1.91
N ALA A 125 -1.92 3.82 2.54
CA ALA A 125 -0.96 4.81 3.04
C ALA A 125 -0.33 5.64 1.90
N LEU A 126 -0.04 5.00 0.77
CA LEU A 126 0.43 5.69 -0.45
C LEU A 126 -0.64 6.62 -1.01
N ASP A 127 -1.87 6.13 -1.20
CA ASP A 127 -2.99 6.94 -1.69
C ASP A 127 -3.30 8.13 -0.77
N ASP A 128 -3.27 7.92 0.55
CA ASP A 128 -3.42 8.97 1.56
C ASP A 128 -2.29 10.02 1.46
N THR A 129 -1.05 9.59 1.19
CA THR A 129 0.11 10.48 1.03
C THR A 129 -0.04 11.34 -0.23
N LEU A 130 -0.37 10.72 -1.36
CA LEU A 130 -0.64 11.42 -2.62
C LEU A 130 -1.77 12.46 -2.48
N ALA A 131 -2.84 12.08 -1.76
CA ALA A 131 -3.98 12.96 -1.54
C ALA A 131 -3.66 14.15 -0.61
N LYS A 132 -2.83 13.94 0.42
CA LYS A 132 -2.51 14.96 1.43
C LYS A 132 -1.36 15.87 1.04
N GLN A 133 -0.40 15.39 0.26
CA GLN A 133 0.83 16.12 -0.05
C GLN A 133 0.87 16.56 -1.51
N GLN A 134 0.88 15.60 -2.44
CA GLN A 134 1.09 15.89 -3.86
C GLN A 134 -0.04 16.74 -4.47
N LYS A 135 -1.31 16.34 -4.34
CA LYS A 135 -2.44 17.08 -4.95
C LYS A 135 -2.56 18.54 -4.49
N PRO A 136 -2.44 18.86 -3.18
CA PRO A 136 -2.41 20.25 -2.72
C PRO A 136 -1.20 21.03 -3.25
N ALA A 137 -0.03 20.39 -3.37
CA ALA A 137 1.16 21.03 -3.92
C ALA A 137 0.99 21.38 -5.40
N GLU A 138 0.40 20.48 -6.21
CA GLU A 138 0.07 20.73 -7.62
C GLU A 138 -0.90 21.93 -7.77
N THR A 139 -1.93 21.97 -6.92
CA THR A 139 -2.92 23.06 -6.90
C THR A 139 -2.27 24.40 -6.55
N LYS A 140 -1.40 24.42 -5.53
CA LYS A 140 -0.64 25.62 -5.14
C LYS A 140 0.30 26.08 -6.26
N LEU A 141 0.97 25.15 -6.94
CA LEU A 141 1.84 25.48 -8.08
C LEU A 141 1.05 26.08 -9.24
N ALA A 142 -0.12 25.51 -9.58
CA ALA A 142 -0.98 26.05 -10.62
C ALA A 142 -1.43 27.48 -10.30
N ALA A 143 -1.84 27.74 -9.05
CA ALA A 143 -2.20 29.08 -8.59
C ALA A 143 -1.03 30.06 -8.65
N ALA A 144 0.17 29.65 -8.23
CA ALA A 144 1.37 30.48 -8.27
C ALA A 144 1.80 30.83 -9.71
N LYS A 145 1.77 29.85 -10.64
CA LYS A 145 2.02 30.08 -12.07
C LYS A 145 1.02 31.09 -12.65
N LYS A 146 -0.27 30.96 -12.32
CA LYS A 146 -1.29 31.92 -12.76
C LYS A 146 -0.98 33.32 -12.23
N ALA A 147 -0.63 33.46 -10.96
CA ALA A 147 -0.28 34.75 -10.35
C ALA A 147 0.94 35.40 -11.02
N THR A 148 1.96 34.61 -11.39
CA THR A 148 3.13 35.11 -12.15
C THR A 148 2.72 35.62 -13.53
N THR A 149 1.87 34.90 -14.26
CA THR A 149 1.37 35.31 -15.58
C THR A 149 0.54 36.60 -15.49
N ASP A 150 -0.39 36.67 -14.53
CA ASP A 150 -1.24 37.84 -14.31
C ASP A 150 -0.38 39.07 -13.98
N THR A 151 0.63 38.91 -13.12
CA THR A 151 1.51 40.01 -12.71
C THR A 151 2.48 40.42 -13.82
N THR A 152 2.93 39.50 -14.66
CA THR A 152 3.73 39.79 -15.86
C THR A 152 2.96 40.66 -16.85
N THR A 153 1.68 40.33 -17.06
CA THR A 153 0.76 41.12 -17.90
C THR A 153 0.56 42.52 -17.31
N ALA A 154 0.29 42.61 -16.00
CA ALA A 154 0.13 43.89 -15.30
C ALA A 154 1.38 44.77 -15.41
N LYS A 155 2.58 44.19 -15.26
CA LYS A 155 3.84 44.92 -15.43
C LYS A 155 3.99 45.46 -16.85
N THR A 156 3.70 44.65 -17.86
CA THR A 156 3.76 45.06 -19.27
C THR A 156 2.85 46.27 -19.53
N THR A 157 1.64 46.26 -18.98
CA THR A 157 0.71 47.39 -19.08
C THR A 157 1.22 48.62 -18.34
N ALA A 158 1.77 48.47 -17.14
CA ALA A 158 2.33 49.58 -16.36
C ALA A 158 3.54 50.22 -17.07
N ASP A 159 4.43 49.42 -17.66
CA ASP A 159 5.60 49.91 -18.41
C ASP A 159 5.16 50.69 -19.68
N LYS A 160 4.13 50.21 -20.39
CA LYS A 160 3.55 50.93 -21.53
C LYS A 160 2.97 52.28 -21.10
N THR A 161 2.20 52.30 -20.01
CA THR A 161 1.64 53.54 -19.45
C THR A 161 2.74 54.53 -19.06
N LEU A 162 3.81 54.06 -18.41
CA LEU A 162 4.97 54.89 -18.07
C LEU A 162 5.65 55.46 -19.33
N THR A 163 5.81 54.65 -20.37
CA THR A 163 6.39 55.10 -21.65
C THR A 163 5.55 56.22 -22.27
N THR A 164 4.23 56.06 -22.31
CA THR A 164 3.30 57.08 -22.81
C THR A 164 3.37 58.37 -21.97
N ALA A 165 3.43 58.24 -20.64
CA ALA A 165 3.52 59.41 -19.75
C ALA A 165 4.84 60.17 -19.95
N LYS A 166 5.98 59.47 -20.07
CA LYS A 166 7.27 60.08 -20.41
C LYS A 166 7.25 60.85 -21.72
N ALA A 167 6.60 60.28 -22.74
CA ALA A 167 6.44 60.95 -24.03
C ALA A 167 5.57 62.21 -23.92
N ALA A 168 4.48 62.17 -23.14
CA ALA A 168 3.63 63.32 -22.89
C ALA A 168 4.38 64.44 -22.13
N THR A 169 5.16 64.11 -21.10
CA THR A 169 6.02 65.06 -20.38
C THR A 169 7.03 65.71 -21.33
N ALA A 170 7.73 64.90 -22.15
CA ALA A 170 8.71 65.42 -23.10
C ALA A 170 8.09 66.38 -24.13
N ASN A 171 6.89 66.07 -24.61
CA ASN A 171 6.16 66.95 -25.53
C ASN A 171 5.69 68.25 -24.84
N ALA A 172 5.19 68.16 -23.60
CA ALA A 172 4.80 69.33 -22.83
C ALA A 172 6.01 70.24 -22.51
N GLN A 173 7.18 69.64 -22.24
CA GLN A 173 8.43 70.38 -22.03
C GLN A 173 8.82 71.17 -23.27
N LYS A 174 8.84 70.52 -24.45
CA LYS A 174 9.12 71.19 -25.73
C LYS A 174 8.17 72.35 -26.00
N ALA A 175 6.87 72.17 -25.71
CA ALA A 175 5.87 73.21 -25.89
C ALA A 175 6.10 74.40 -24.93
N PHE A 176 6.44 74.12 -23.66
CA PHE A 176 6.80 75.15 -22.69
C PHE A 176 8.05 75.92 -23.12
N ASP A 177 9.14 75.22 -23.51
CA ASP A 177 10.39 75.86 -23.92
C ASP A 177 10.18 76.78 -25.14
N ALA A 178 9.39 76.33 -26.12
CA ALA A 178 9.03 77.13 -27.29
C ALA A 178 8.20 78.37 -26.92
N ALA A 179 7.19 78.22 -26.06
CA ALA A 179 6.34 79.32 -25.62
C ALA A 179 7.10 80.33 -24.75
N ASP A 180 7.96 79.86 -23.86
CA ASP A 180 8.80 80.69 -22.99
C ASP A 180 9.83 81.49 -23.81
N LYS A 181 10.47 80.85 -24.80
CA LYS A 181 11.35 81.56 -25.75
C LYS A 181 10.61 82.65 -26.50
N ALA A 182 9.43 82.34 -27.06
CA ALA A 182 8.63 83.32 -27.80
C ALA A 182 8.14 84.48 -26.91
N ALA A 183 7.84 84.21 -25.63
CA ALA A 183 7.49 85.24 -24.64
C ALA A 183 8.68 86.16 -24.35
N LYS A 184 9.86 85.58 -24.06
CA LYS A 184 11.09 86.34 -23.81
C LYS A 184 11.48 87.25 -24.98
N GLU A 185 11.34 86.75 -26.21
CA GLU A 185 11.58 87.54 -27.42
C GLU A 185 10.59 88.71 -27.57
N ALA A 186 9.30 88.47 -27.32
CA ALA A 186 8.30 89.53 -27.38
C ALA A 186 8.49 90.58 -26.27
N GLU A 187 8.88 90.16 -25.06
CA GLU A 187 9.22 91.07 -23.97
C GLU A 187 10.43 91.95 -24.29
N ALA A 188 11.47 91.36 -24.89
CA ALA A 188 12.64 92.12 -25.35
C ALA A 188 12.25 93.14 -26.42
N ASN A 189 11.42 92.75 -27.39
CA ASN A 189 10.93 93.65 -28.43
C ASN A 189 10.03 94.77 -27.87
N ALA A 190 9.13 94.45 -26.93
CA ALA A 190 8.28 95.42 -26.27
C ALA A 190 9.11 96.49 -25.52
N LYS A 191 10.15 96.07 -24.79
CA LYS A 191 11.10 96.99 -24.13
C LYS A 191 11.79 97.92 -25.13
N LYS A 192 12.24 97.38 -26.26
CA LYS A 192 12.89 98.16 -27.33
C LYS A 192 11.94 99.22 -27.92
N ILE A 193 10.70 98.83 -28.24
CA ILE A 193 9.68 99.72 -28.82
C ILE A 193 9.24 100.79 -27.80
N ALA A 194 9.10 100.43 -26.52
CA ALA A 194 8.72 101.37 -25.47
C ALA A 194 9.73 102.53 -25.31
N GLY A 195 11.03 102.23 -25.42
CA GLY A 195 12.12 103.20 -25.34
C GLY A 195 12.35 104.02 -26.61
N ASP A 196 11.74 103.68 -27.74
CA ASP A 196 11.88 104.43 -28.99
C ASP A 196 10.95 105.66 -29.00
N ALA A 197 11.54 106.85 -29.10
CA ALA A 197 10.80 108.11 -29.15
C ALA A 197 10.07 108.33 -30.48
N LYS A 198 10.47 107.64 -31.56
CA LYS A 198 9.83 107.75 -32.89
C LYS A 198 8.58 106.88 -33.01
N LYS A 199 8.34 105.97 -32.06
CA LYS A 199 7.20 105.05 -32.05
C LYS A 199 5.96 105.68 -31.44
N LYS A 200 4.82 105.53 -32.11
CA LYS A 200 3.52 106.06 -31.65
C LYS A 200 2.97 105.21 -30.51
N LYS A 201 2.03 105.77 -29.73
CA LYS A 201 1.45 105.09 -28.56
C LYS A 201 0.83 103.73 -28.93
N GLU A 202 0.16 103.66 -30.06
CA GLU A 202 -0.51 102.46 -30.54
C GLU A 202 0.48 101.32 -30.81
N GLU A 203 1.67 101.62 -31.36
CA GLU A 203 2.72 100.63 -31.58
C GLU A 203 3.31 100.12 -30.26
N LYS A 204 3.47 101.01 -29.26
CA LYS A 204 3.94 100.64 -27.91
C LYS A 204 2.94 99.72 -27.21
N ASP A 205 1.67 100.08 -27.26
CA ASP A 205 0.58 99.30 -26.66
C ASP A 205 0.44 97.92 -27.33
N ALA A 206 0.54 97.85 -28.67
CA ALA A 206 0.50 96.59 -29.41
C ALA A 206 1.66 95.65 -29.03
N ALA A 207 2.88 96.18 -28.92
CA ALA A 207 4.05 95.38 -28.53
C ALA A 207 3.95 94.88 -27.08
N ALA A 208 3.50 95.73 -26.16
CA ALA A 208 3.25 95.35 -24.76
C ALA A 208 2.16 94.26 -24.66
N LYS A 209 1.06 94.41 -25.41
CA LYS A 209 0.00 93.41 -25.47
C LYS A 209 0.53 92.07 -25.99
N ALA A 210 1.30 92.07 -27.08
CA ALA A 210 1.88 90.84 -27.63
C ALA A 210 2.81 90.12 -26.64
N ALA A 211 3.59 90.86 -25.86
CA ALA A 211 4.41 90.29 -24.79
C ALA A 211 3.56 89.62 -23.69
N THR A 212 2.53 90.32 -23.22
CA THR A 212 1.59 89.81 -22.20
C THR A 212 0.85 88.56 -22.69
N ASP A 213 0.36 88.57 -23.93
CA ASP A 213 -0.36 87.43 -24.51
C ASP A 213 0.56 86.20 -24.61
N LYS A 214 1.80 86.36 -25.09
CA LYS A 214 2.76 85.25 -25.16
C LYS A 214 3.20 84.74 -23.80
N ARG A 215 3.39 85.63 -22.81
CA ARG A 215 3.71 85.21 -21.44
C ARG A 215 2.56 84.40 -20.83
N THR A 216 1.32 84.78 -21.11
CA THR A 216 0.14 84.01 -20.70
C THR A 216 0.16 82.61 -21.31
N LEU A 217 0.46 82.48 -22.61
CA LEU A 217 0.62 81.18 -23.27
C LEU A 217 1.74 80.33 -22.66
N ALA A 218 2.89 80.93 -22.35
CA ALA A 218 3.99 80.23 -21.68
C ALA A 218 3.58 79.70 -20.30
N ASN A 219 2.83 80.50 -19.52
CA ASN A 219 2.30 80.06 -18.23
C ASN A 219 1.29 78.91 -18.38
N THR A 220 0.42 78.94 -19.40
CA THR A 220 -0.48 77.82 -19.70
C THR A 220 0.30 76.55 -20.05
N ALA A 221 1.34 76.66 -20.88
CA ALA A 221 2.21 75.53 -21.23
C ALA A 221 2.95 74.98 -20.00
N LYS A 222 3.43 75.85 -19.10
CA LYS A 222 4.06 75.46 -17.84
C LYS A 222 3.11 74.67 -16.95
N SER A 223 1.87 75.13 -16.79
CA SER A 223 0.84 74.41 -16.02
C SER A 223 0.52 73.05 -16.62
N LYS A 224 0.57 72.91 -17.94
CA LYS A 224 0.40 71.61 -18.63
C LYS A 224 1.59 70.68 -18.38
N LEU A 225 2.82 71.20 -18.46
CA LEU A 225 4.04 70.45 -18.14
C LEU A 225 3.98 69.88 -16.71
N THR A 226 3.63 70.70 -15.72
CA THR A 226 3.51 70.24 -14.32
C THR A 226 2.49 69.10 -14.18
N GLN A 227 1.36 69.18 -14.89
CA GLN A 227 0.36 68.11 -14.87
C GLN A 227 0.87 66.80 -15.49
N GLU A 228 1.60 66.86 -16.61
CA GLU A 228 2.16 65.67 -17.24
C GLU A 228 3.30 65.05 -16.39
N GLN A 229 4.13 65.86 -15.74
CA GLN A 229 5.14 65.38 -14.77
C GLN A 229 4.52 64.62 -13.59
N ALA A 230 3.38 65.11 -13.07
CA ALA A 230 2.66 64.42 -12.00
C ALA A 230 2.11 63.05 -12.46
N LYS A 231 1.59 62.97 -13.70
CA LYS A 231 1.14 61.71 -14.30
C LYS A 231 2.29 60.74 -14.53
N GLU A 232 3.44 61.22 -15.00
CA GLU A 232 4.65 60.40 -15.15
C GLU A 232 5.09 59.82 -13.81
N THR A 233 5.13 60.64 -12.76
CA THR A 233 5.48 60.18 -11.39
C THR A 233 4.51 59.11 -10.89
N THR A 234 3.22 59.27 -11.16
CA THR A 234 2.19 58.28 -10.81
C THR A 234 2.39 56.97 -11.57
N ALA A 235 2.61 57.05 -12.90
CA ALA A 235 2.87 55.89 -13.74
C ALA A 235 4.17 55.16 -13.34
N GLN A 236 5.22 55.90 -12.96
CA GLN A 236 6.48 55.35 -12.50
C GLN A 236 6.30 54.56 -11.21
N THR A 237 5.51 55.09 -10.27
CA THR A 237 5.18 54.42 -9.01
C THR A 237 4.40 53.12 -9.26
N ALA A 238 3.44 53.14 -10.18
CA ALA A 238 2.68 51.94 -10.58
C ALA A 238 3.57 50.88 -11.23
N ALA A 239 4.48 51.28 -12.13
CA ALA A 239 5.45 50.38 -12.76
C ALA A 239 6.40 49.74 -11.74
N THR A 240 6.92 50.52 -10.78
CA THR A 240 7.77 49.99 -9.70
C THR A 240 7.00 49.02 -8.81
N THR A 241 5.77 49.37 -8.43
CA THR A 241 4.92 48.52 -7.57
C THR A 241 4.63 47.17 -8.23
N THR A 242 4.28 47.18 -9.51
CA THR A 242 4.00 45.94 -10.26
C THR A 242 5.27 45.10 -10.49
N ALA A 243 6.43 45.73 -10.70
CA ALA A 243 7.71 45.03 -10.75
C ALA A 243 8.06 44.30 -9.44
N THR A 244 7.82 44.94 -8.28
CA THR A 244 8.00 44.30 -6.97
C THR A 244 7.07 43.11 -6.79
N LYS A 245 5.79 43.26 -7.15
CA LYS A 245 4.82 42.15 -7.11
C LYS A 245 5.22 40.99 -8.01
N LEU A 246 5.79 41.27 -9.20
CA LEU A 246 6.27 40.22 -10.11
C LEU A 246 7.39 39.40 -9.46
N THR A 247 8.33 40.08 -8.81
CA THR A 247 9.44 39.43 -8.10
C THR A 247 8.92 38.53 -6.97
N GLN A 248 7.92 39.00 -6.20
CA GLN A 248 7.28 38.19 -5.15
C GLN A 248 6.53 36.98 -5.72
N ALA A 249 5.80 37.15 -6.83
CA ALA A 249 5.08 36.05 -7.48
C ALA A 249 6.05 34.98 -8.01
N GLN A 250 7.17 35.39 -8.62
CA GLN A 250 8.21 34.47 -9.07
C GLN A 250 8.85 33.69 -7.92
N ALA A 251 9.13 34.36 -6.79
CA ALA A 251 9.64 33.70 -5.59
C ALA A 251 8.63 32.67 -5.03
N ALA A 252 7.34 33.03 -4.95
CA ALA A 252 6.28 32.13 -4.51
C ALA A 252 6.11 30.93 -5.45
N GLN A 253 6.21 31.14 -6.76
CA GLN A 253 6.19 30.05 -7.74
C GLN A 253 7.36 29.09 -7.52
N LYS A 254 8.59 29.58 -7.32
CA LYS A 254 9.76 28.73 -7.06
C LYS A 254 9.60 27.90 -5.77
N VAL A 255 9.01 28.48 -4.72
CA VAL A 255 8.68 27.75 -3.48
C VAL A 255 7.65 26.66 -3.75
N ALA A 256 6.61 26.95 -4.54
CA ALA A 256 5.59 25.95 -4.90
C ALA A 256 6.15 24.82 -5.78
N GLU A 257 7.08 25.11 -6.70
CA GLU A 257 7.79 24.11 -7.51
C GLU A 257 8.63 23.19 -6.63
N THR A 258 9.36 23.75 -5.67
CA THR A 258 10.16 22.98 -4.72
C THR A 258 9.27 22.11 -3.84
N ALA A 259 8.16 22.66 -3.33
CA ALA A 259 7.21 21.92 -2.51
C ALA A 259 6.59 20.72 -3.25
N LEU A 260 6.27 20.88 -4.54
CA LEU A 260 5.78 19.78 -5.37
C LEU A 260 6.84 18.71 -5.62
N ALA A 261 8.10 19.10 -5.83
CA ALA A 261 9.18 18.14 -6.06
C ALA A 261 9.49 17.27 -4.83
N THR A 262 9.14 17.74 -3.63
CA THR A 262 9.36 17.03 -2.36
C THR A 262 8.12 16.33 -1.80
N ALA A 263 6.95 16.50 -2.45
CA ALA A 263 5.66 15.96 -2.01
C ALA A 263 5.36 14.59 -2.61
#